data_AF-X1HL52-F1
#
_entry.id   AF-X1HL52-F1
#
_cell.length_a   1.000
_cell.length_b   1.000
_cell.length_c   1.000
_cell.angle_alpha   90.00
_cell.angle_beta   90.00
_cell.angle_gamma   90.00
#
_symmetry.space_group_name_H-M   'P 1'
#
loop_
_entity.id
_entity.type
_entity.pdbx_description
1 polymer ?
#
loop_
_entity_poly.entity_id
_entity_poly.type
_entity_poly.pdbx_seq_one_letter_code
_entity_poly.pdbx_strand_id
1 'polypeptide(L)'
;MSAFALEPDEILVIANSDIETSVRIAQYYCAKRAVPAGNILTLPLGGNLRDEISRDDYEKNLAKPIRRKLSTREFAGKIKCLLTTYGVPVKVGKRGPLKA
;
A
#
# COMPACT_ATOMS: atom_id res chain seq x y z
N MET A 1 8.81 29.64 -6.68
CA MET A 1 8.52 28.32 -6.05
C MET A 1 8.37 27.30 -7.15
N SER A 2 9.24 26.29 -7.21
CA SER A 2 9.11 25.20 -8.17
C SER A 2 8.19 24.13 -7.60
N ALA A 3 7.17 23.71 -8.35
CA ALA A 3 6.37 22.54 -8.03
C ALA A 3 7.10 21.30 -8.57
N PHE A 4 7.56 20.41 -7.69
CA PHE A 4 8.13 19.13 -8.11
C PHE A 4 7.00 18.12 -8.29
N ALA A 5 6.93 17.49 -9.46
CA ALA A 5 6.05 16.35 -9.71
C ALA A 5 6.58 15.10 -8.98
N LEU A 6 5.69 14.12 -8.76
CA LEU A 6 6.10 12.80 -8.27
C LEU A 6 6.87 12.06 -9.37
N GLU A 7 8.06 11.58 -9.05
CA GLU A 7 8.79 10.66 -9.94
C GLU A 7 8.30 9.22 -9.77
N PRO A 8 8.34 8.37 -10.82
CA PRO A 8 7.80 7.02 -10.75
C PRO A 8 8.39 6.15 -9.63
N ASP A 9 9.67 6.35 -9.31
CA ASP A 9 10.37 5.58 -8.29
C ASP A 9 10.07 6.04 -6.85
N GLU A 10 9.32 7.14 -6.69
CA GLU A 10 8.84 7.66 -5.41
C GLU A 10 7.46 7.09 -5.01
N ILE A 11 6.90 6.19 -5.82
CA ILE A 11 5.58 5.59 -5.61
C ILE A 11 5.75 4.14 -5.14
N LEU A 12 5.19 3.79 -3.98
CA LEU A 12 5.04 2.41 -3.54
C LEU A 12 3.59 1.95 -3.78
N VAL A 13 3.42 0.90 -4.60
CA VAL A 13 2.11 0.37 -4.97
C VAL A 13 1.74 -0.78 -4.04
N ILE A 14 0.58 -0.71 -3.41
CA ILE A 14 0.06 -1.70 -2.48
C ILE A 14 -1.04 -2.52 -3.16
N ALA A 15 -0.88 -3.84 -3.15
CA ALA A 15 -1.84 -4.77 -3.72
C ALA A 15 -2.24 -5.85 -2.71
N ASN A 16 -3.47 -6.33 -2.81
CA ASN A 16 -3.95 -7.48 -2.06
C ASN A 16 -3.55 -8.76 -2.80
N SER A 17 -2.68 -9.58 -2.21
CA SER A 17 -2.21 -10.84 -2.82
C SER A 17 -3.32 -11.88 -2.96
N ASP A 18 -4.38 -11.78 -2.15
CA ASP A 18 -5.48 -12.75 -2.12
C ASP A 18 -6.53 -12.45 -3.20
N ILE A 19 -6.37 -11.36 -3.95
CA ILE A 19 -7.26 -10.94 -5.04
C ILE A 19 -6.42 -10.73 -6.29
N GLU A 20 -6.48 -11.68 -7.22
CA GLU A 20 -5.67 -11.66 -8.45
C GLU A 20 -5.79 -10.36 -9.25
N THR A 21 -7.01 -9.81 -9.35
CA THR A 21 -7.27 -8.54 -10.05
C THR A 21 -6.53 -7.36 -9.41
N SER A 22 -6.33 -7.36 -8.08
CA SER A 22 -5.55 -6.35 -7.37
C SER A 22 -4.10 -6.32 -7.86
N VAL A 23 -3.47 -7.50 -7.93
CA VAL A 23 -2.09 -7.66 -8.38
C VAL A 23 -1.94 -7.29 -9.86
N ARG A 24 -2.89 -7.71 -10.72
CA ARG A 24 -2.90 -7.35 -12.14
C ARG A 24 -2.99 -5.83 -12.35
N ILE A 25 -3.81 -5.13 -11.56
CA ILE A 25 -3.91 -3.66 -11.61
C ILE A 25 -2.60 -3.00 -11.17
N ALA A 26 -1.95 -3.50 -10.12
CA ALA A 26 -0.66 -2.97 -9.67
C ALA A 26 0.42 -3.12 -10.76
N GLN A 27 0.52 -4.29 -11.37
CA GLN A 27 1.45 -4.56 -12.47
C GLN A 27 1.16 -3.66 -13.68
N TYR A 28 -0.13 -3.52 -14.05
CA TYR A 28 -0.55 -2.64 -15.13
C TYR A 28 -0.18 -1.17 -14.86
N TYR A 29 -0.46 -0.68 -13.64
CA TYR A 29 -0.11 0.68 -13.24
C TYR A 29 1.40 0.92 -13.36
N CYS A 30 2.21 0.00 -12.83
CA CYS A 30 3.67 0.11 -12.90
C CYS A 30 4.17 0.17 -14.35
N ALA A 31 3.69 -0.73 -15.21
CA ALA A 31 4.07 -0.76 -16.62
C ALA A 31 3.68 0.53 -17.36
N LYS A 32 2.48 1.08 -17.09
CA LYS A 32 1.99 2.30 -17.77
C LYS A 32 2.59 3.60 -17.24
N ARG A 33 3.06 3.61 -15.99
CA ARG A 33 3.61 4.81 -15.32
C ARG A 33 5.12 4.76 -15.12
N ALA A 34 5.79 3.74 -15.65
CA ALA A 34 7.22 3.49 -15.46
C ALA A 34 7.65 3.39 -13.99
N VAL A 35 6.73 3.00 -13.09
CA VAL A 35 7.08 2.70 -11.70
C VAL A 35 7.83 1.36 -11.69
N PRO A 36 8.99 1.26 -11.02
CA PRO A 36 9.74 0.00 -10.95
C PRO A 36 8.88 -1.13 -10.40
N ALA A 37 8.96 -2.33 -10.99
CA ALA A 37 8.19 -3.49 -10.52
C ALA A 37 8.51 -3.86 -9.05
N GLY A 38 9.72 -3.58 -8.59
CA GLY A 38 10.15 -3.76 -7.20
C GLY A 38 9.41 -2.86 -6.19
N ASN A 39 8.72 -1.82 -6.66
CA ASN A 39 7.88 -0.95 -5.85
C ASN A 39 6.47 -1.52 -5.60
N ILE A 40 6.16 -2.73 -6.08
CA ILE A 40 4.92 -3.41 -5.71
C ILE A 40 5.12 -4.14 -4.38
N LEU A 41 4.30 -3.82 -3.39
CA LEU A 41 4.17 -4.54 -2.13
C LEU A 41 2.82 -5.27 -2.10
N THR A 42 2.85 -6.59 -2.25
CA THR A 42 1.67 -7.45 -2.12
C THR A 42 1.48 -7.88 -0.67
N LEU A 43 0.26 -7.78 -0.15
CA LEU A 43 -0.09 -8.13 1.24
C LEU A 43 -1.34 -9.03 1.26
N PRO A 44 -1.38 -10.07 2.11
CA PRO A 44 -2.57 -10.89 2.26
C PRO A 44 -3.60 -10.16 3.13
N LEU A 45 -4.66 -9.63 2.50
CA LEU A 45 -5.71 -8.84 3.17
C LEU A 45 -7.08 -9.53 3.16
N GLY A 46 -7.11 -10.81 2.75
CA GLY A 46 -8.32 -11.62 2.63
C GLY A 46 -8.85 -11.66 1.19
N GLY A 47 -9.43 -12.81 0.82
CA GLY A 47 -9.99 -13.04 -0.52
C GLY A 47 -11.41 -12.48 -0.74
N ASN A 48 -12.08 -12.03 0.32
CA ASN A 48 -13.38 -11.38 0.22
C ASN A 48 -13.22 -9.86 0.17
N LEU A 49 -13.86 -9.20 -0.79
CA LEU A 49 -13.87 -7.75 -0.89
C LEU A 49 -14.58 -7.15 0.32
N ARG A 50 -13.84 -6.35 1.09
CA ARG A 50 -14.35 -5.62 2.24
C ARG A 50 -13.78 -4.22 2.22
N ASP A 51 -14.66 -3.24 2.39
CA ASP A 51 -14.24 -1.84 2.50
C ASP A 51 -13.56 -1.57 3.85
N GLU A 52 -13.93 -2.33 4.88
CA GLU A 52 -13.47 -2.15 6.26
C GLU A 52 -12.51 -3.25 6.70
N ILE A 53 -11.42 -2.85 7.35
CA ILE A 53 -10.48 -3.72 8.05
C ILE A 53 -10.50 -3.41 9.55
N SER A 54 -10.40 -4.43 10.41
CA SER A 54 -10.26 -4.21 11.85
C SER A 54 -9.00 -3.40 12.16
N ARG A 55 -8.98 -2.66 13.27
CA ARG A 55 -7.81 -1.87 13.64
C ARG A 55 -6.57 -2.74 13.89
N ASP A 56 -6.76 -3.90 14.51
CA ASP A 56 -5.67 -4.84 14.81
C ASP A 56 -5.10 -5.44 13.52
N ASP A 57 -5.98 -5.85 12.58
CA ASP A 57 -5.54 -6.36 11.28
C ASP A 57 -4.91 -5.27 10.42
N TYR A 58 -5.41 -4.03 10.47
CA TYR A 58 -4.77 -2.89 9.82
C TYR A 58 -3.33 -2.70 10.30
N GLU A 59 -3.11 -2.67 11.62
CA GLU A 59 -1.77 -2.49 12.17
C GLU A 59 -0.86 -3.69 11.84
N LYS A 60 -1.38 -4.92 11.97
CA LYS A 60 -0.60 -6.15 11.79
C LYS A 60 -0.28 -6.45 10.31
N ASN A 61 -1.30 -6.36 9.44
CA ASN A 61 -1.26 -6.89 8.07
C ASN A 61 -1.04 -5.81 7.01
N LEU A 62 -1.30 -4.53 7.33
CA LEU A 62 -1.14 -3.41 6.38
C LEU A 62 -0.05 -2.43 6.82
N ALA A 63 -0.24 -1.75 7.96
CA ALA A 63 0.63 -0.65 8.37
C ALA A 63 2.04 -1.12 8.79
N LYS A 64 2.16 -2.18 9.60
CA LYS A 64 3.47 -2.70 10.03
C LYS A 64 4.30 -3.21 8.83
N PRO A 65 3.76 -3.99 7.87
CA PRO A 65 4.49 -4.36 6.65
C PRO A 65 4.93 -3.17 5.79
N ILE A 66 4.06 -2.18 5.60
CA ILE A 66 4.41 -0.96 4.85
C ILE A 66 5.55 -0.22 5.54
N ARG A 67 5.47 0.01 6.86
CA ARG A 67 6.55 0.64 7.64
C ARG A 67 7.87 -0.12 7.48
N ARG A 68 7.85 -1.47 7.58
CA ARG A 68 9.06 -2.29 7.35
C ARG A 68 9.65 -2.09 5.96
N LYS A 69 8.81 -2.06 4.91
CA LYS A 69 9.27 -1.85 3.53
C LYS A 69 9.88 -0.45 3.36
N LEU A 70 9.23 0.58 3.90
CA LEU A 70 9.72 1.96 3.87
C LEU A 70 11.02 2.17 4.65
N SER A 71 11.30 1.37 5.68
CA SER A 71 12.56 1.44 6.45
C SER A 71 13.74 0.72 5.79
N THR A 72 13.54 0.04 4.66
CA THR A 72 14.65 -0.60 3.93
C THR A 72 15.53 0.43 3.25
N ARG A 73 16.81 0.11 3.03
CA ARG A 73 17.78 1.03 2.38
C ARG A 73 17.34 1.50 0.99
N GLU A 74 16.62 0.65 0.26
CA GLU A 74 16.12 0.93 -1.08
C GLU A 74 15.00 2.00 -1.10
N PHE A 75 14.18 2.04 -0.04
CA PHE A 75 12.95 2.85 0.00
C PHE A 75 12.99 4.00 1.00
N ALA A 76 13.91 3.96 1.98
CA ALA A 76 14.04 4.96 3.03
C ALA A 76 14.31 6.35 2.45
N GLY A 77 13.44 7.31 2.79
CA GLY A 77 13.53 8.70 2.32
C GLY A 77 13.17 8.91 0.85
N LYS A 78 12.90 7.83 0.10
CA LYS A 78 12.60 7.87 -1.34
C LYS A 78 11.10 7.93 -1.63
N ILE A 79 10.30 7.11 -0.95
CA ILE A 79 8.86 7.03 -1.24
C ILE A 79 8.12 8.24 -0.69
N LYS A 80 7.39 8.92 -1.57
CA LYS A 80 6.55 10.07 -1.28
C LYS A 80 5.05 9.78 -1.44
N CYS A 81 4.70 8.69 -2.12
CA CYS A 81 3.31 8.33 -2.39
C CYS A 81 3.06 6.83 -2.13
N LEU A 82 2.00 6.53 -1.40
CA LEU A 82 1.43 5.19 -1.32
C LEU A 82 0.22 5.12 -2.24
N LEU A 83 0.25 4.21 -3.20
CA LEU A 83 -0.86 3.96 -4.10
C LEU A 83 -1.50 2.62 -3.76
N THR A 84 -2.76 2.62 -3.35
CA THR A 84 -3.52 1.38 -3.14
C THR A 84 -4.26 1.00 -4.41
N THR A 85 -4.45 -0.31 -4.60
CA THR A 85 -5.21 -0.87 -5.72
C THR A 85 -6.52 -1.48 -5.24
N TYR A 86 -7.41 -1.80 -6.18
CA TYR A 86 -8.65 -2.53 -5.92
C TYR A 86 -8.41 -3.74 -5.01
N GLY A 87 -9.29 -3.97 -4.04
CA GLY A 87 -9.15 -5.07 -3.09
C GLY A 87 -8.32 -4.75 -1.83
N VAL A 88 -7.74 -3.55 -1.74
CA VAL A 88 -7.19 -3.02 -0.48
C VAL A 88 -8.30 -2.27 0.28
N PRO A 89 -8.53 -2.55 1.58
CA PRO A 89 -9.55 -1.87 2.37
C PRO A 89 -9.34 -0.35 2.45
N VAL A 90 -10.45 0.41 2.43
CA VAL A 90 -10.46 1.87 2.40
C VAL A 90 -10.88 2.50 3.74
N LYS A 91 -11.39 1.69 4.67
CA LYS A 91 -11.82 2.11 6.01
C LYS A 91 -11.13 1.26 7.07
N VAL A 92 -10.66 1.90 8.12
CA VAL A 92 -10.18 1.21 9.32
C VAL A 92 -11.27 1.29 10.38
N GLY A 93 -11.55 0.16 11.02
CA GLY A 93 -12.53 0.07 12.09
C GLY A 93 -12.24 1.04 13.24
N LYS A 94 -13.28 1.24 14.06
CA LYS A 94 -13.27 2.19 15.18
C LYS A 94 -12.02 2.01 16.05
N ARG A 95 -11.43 3.13 16.44
CA ARG A 95 -10.42 3.12 17.51
C ARG A 95 -11.14 2.75 18.81
N GLY A 96 -10.56 1.82 19.57
CA GLY A 96 -11.00 1.59 20.95
C GLY A 96 -10.90 2.86 21.80
N PRO A 97 -11.44 2.86 23.02
CA PRO A 97 -11.37 4.02 23.91
C PRO A 97 -9.92 4.50 24.09
N LEU A 98 -9.74 5.82 24.15
CA LEU A 98 -8.45 6.40 24.51
C LEU A 98 -8.06 5.87 25.89
N LYS A 99 -6.89 5.25 25.99
CA LYS A 99 -6.33 4.89 27.29
C LYS A 99 -5.87 6.19 27.96
N ALA A 100 -6.34 6.43 29.18
CA ALA A 100 -5.94 7.55 30.03
C ALA A 100 -4.46 7.43 30.43
#